data_AF-A0A7J3VFP4-F1
#
_entry.id   AF-A0A7J3VFP4-F1
#
_cell.length_a   1.000
_cell.length_b   1.000
_cell.length_c   1.000
_cell.angle_alpha   90.00
_cell.angle_beta   90.00
_cell.angle_gamma   90.00
#
_symmetry.space_group_name_H-M   'P 1'
#
loop_
_entity.id
_entity.type
_entity.pdbx_description
1 polymer ?
#
loop_
_entity_poly.entity_id
_entity_poly.type
_entity_poly.pdbx_seq_one_letter_code
_entity_poly.pdbx_strand_id
1 'polypeptide(L)' 'IEPGTPFEDLPDDWECPVCGAPKAEFSPID' A
#
# COMPACT_ATOMS: atom_id res chain seq x y z
N ILE A 1 -8.09 5.37 -3.88
CA ILE A 1 -7.23 4.40 -4.61
C ILE A 1 -8.14 3.68 -5.57
N GLU A 2 -7.96 3.91 -6.87
CA GLU A 2 -8.80 3.29 -7.89
C GLU A 2 -8.31 1.87 -8.20
N PRO A 3 -9.18 0.99 -8.73
CA PRO A 3 -8.75 -0.31 -9.21
C PRO A 3 -7.63 -0.16 -10.26
N GLY A 4 -6.54 -0.91 -10.09
CA GLY A 4 -5.39 -0.86 -11.01
C GLY A 4 -4.33 0.19 -10.66
N THR A 5 -4.49 0.99 -9.59
CA THR A 5 -3.40 1.82 -9.05
C THR A 5 -2.25 0.91 -8.58
N PRO A 6 -1.02 1.06 -9.10
CA PRO A 6 0.16 0.35 -8.61
C PRO A 6 0.44 0.63 -7.13
N PHE A 7 1.05 -0.32 -6.42
CA PHE A 7 1.37 -0.15 -5.00
C PHE A 7 2.35 1.01 -4.74
N GLU A 8 3.29 1.23 -5.67
CA GLU A 8 4.26 2.32 -5.61
C GLU A 8 3.61 3.72 -5.65
N ASP A 9 2.49 3.86 -6.36
CA ASP A 9 1.74 5.10 -6.51
C ASP A 9 0.77 5.38 -5.35
N LEU A 10 0.68 4.47 -4.37
CA LEU A 10 -0.13 4.74 -3.18
C LEU A 10 0.44 5.93 -2.39
N PRO A 11 -0.42 6.74 -1.76
CA PRO A 11 0.04 7.81 -0.87
C PRO A 11 0.98 7.31 0.24
N ASP A 12 1.87 8.18 0.72
CA ASP A 12 2.80 7.83 1.81
C ASP A 12 2.10 7.62 3.16
N ASP A 13 0.92 8.20 3.33
CA ASP A 13 0.03 8.02 4.49
C ASP A 13 -0.94 6.84 4.32
N TRP A 14 -0.75 6.01 3.29
CA TRP A 14 -1.54 4.80 3.15
C TRP A 14 -1.23 3.80 4.27
N GLU A 15 -2.30 3.22 4.82
CA GLU A 15 -2.26 2.16 5.81
C GLU A 15 -3.06 0.95 5.31
N CYS A 16 -2.61 -0.25 5.69
CA CYS A 16 -3.33 -1.48 5.39
C CYS A 16 -4.74 -1.43 6.02
N PRO A 17 -5.82 -1.55 5.23
CA PRO A 17 -7.19 -1.42 5.74
C PRO A 17 -7.62 -2.59 6.64
N VAL A 18 -6.79 -3.64 6.75
CA VAL A 18 -7.05 -4.81 7.59
C VAL A 18 -6.33 -4.71 8.94
N CYS A 19 -5.06 -4.26 8.94
CA CYS A 19 -4.22 -4.29 10.15
C CYS A 19 -3.63 -2.93 10.57
N GLY A 20 -3.72 -1.90 9.73
CA GLY A 20 -3.16 -0.57 10.02
C GLY A 20 -1.64 -0.44 9.83
N ALA A 21 -0.96 -1.45 9.31
CA ALA A 21 0.48 -1.34 9.01
C ALA A 21 0.74 -0.29 7.91
N PRO A 22 1.80 0.53 8.04
CA PRO A 22 2.12 1.58 7.07
C PRO A 22 2.68 0.99 5.76
N LYS A 23 2.62 1.77 4.67
CA LYS A 23 3.18 1.41 3.34
C LYS A 23 4.61 0.84 3.40
N ALA A 24 5.44 1.35 4.31
CA ALA A 24 6.84 0.97 4.46
C ALA A 24 7.07 -0.48 4.96
N GLU A 25 6.06 -1.15 5.51
CA GLU A 25 6.17 -2.54 5.97
C GLU A 25 5.91 -3.59 4.88
N PHE A 26 5.57 -3.16 3.67
CA PHE A 26 5.24 -4.05 2.56
C PHE A 26 6.39 -4.13 1.55
N SER A 27 6.56 -5.30 0.94
CA SER A 27 7.48 -5.54 -0.17
C SER A 27 6.74 -6.15 -1.36
N PRO A 28 7.22 -5.96 -2.60
CA PRO A 28 6.73 -6.69 -3.76
C PRO A 28 6.80 -8.20 -3.53
N ILE A 29 5.83 -8.92 -4.09
CA ILE A 29 5.87 -10.38 -4.20
C ILE A 29 6.45 -10.70 -5.58
N ASP A 30 7.40 -11.63 -5.63
CA ASP A 30 7.95 -12.18 -6.89
C ASP A 30 6.93 -13.03 -7.66
#